data_AF-A0A1A8QV36-F1
#
_entry.id   AF-A0A1A8QV36-F1
#
_cell.length_a   1.000
_cell.length_b   1.000
_cell.length_c   1.000
_cell.angle_alpha   90.00
_cell.angle_beta   90.00
_cell.angle_gamma   90.00
#
_symmetry.space_group_name_H-M   'P 1'
#
loop_
_entity.id
_entity.type
_entity.pdbx_description
1 polymer ?
#
loop_
_entity_poly.entity_id
_entity_poly.type
_entity_poly.pdbx_seq_one_letter_code
_entity_poly.pdbx_strand_id
1 'polypeptide(L)'
;KTNKTRKENKYSAKRLPQTRLGSFLETRVNDFLKRQALPDSGEVFIRVVHVSDKVVEVKPGMKSRFVDSGEMSESFPYRTKALFAFEDIDGVDVCFFGMHVQEYG
;
A
#
# COMPACT_ATOMS: atom_id res chain seq x y z
N LYS A 1 8.19 31.93 16.63
CA LYS A 1 8.19 31.29 15.30
C LYS A 1 7.00 31.86 14.53
N THR A 2 7.24 32.57 13.44
CA THR A 2 6.23 33.35 12.71
C THR A 2 5.29 32.42 11.95
N ASN A 3 4.03 32.32 12.41
CA ASN A 3 2.91 31.69 11.73
C ASN A 3 2.53 32.50 10.47
N LYS A 4 3.31 32.37 9.39
CA LYS A 4 2.78 32.61 8.04
C LYS A 4 1.94 31.38 7.70
N THR A 5 0.63 31.55 7.53
CA THR A 5 -0.26 30.51 7.02
C THR A 5 0.30 30.00 5.68
N ARG A 6 0.94 28.83 5.73
CA ARG A 6 1.55 28.20 4.56
C ARG A 6 0.42 27.90 3.57
N LYS A 7 0.62 28.27 2.30
CA LYS A 7 -0.34 27.94 1.22
C LYS A 7 -0.60 26.44 1.23
N GLU A 8 -1.87 26.05 1.21
CA GLU A 8 -2.28 24.64 1.25
C GLU A 8 -1.57 23.82 0.16
N ASN A 9 -0.99 22.69 0.55
CA ASN A 9 -0.35 21.77 -0.39
C ASN A 9 -1.42 20.96 -1.14
N LYS A 10 -1.53 21.18 -2.46
CA LYS A 10 -2.45 20.44 -3.32
C LYS A 10 -1.99 19.00 -3.61
N TYR A 11 -0.74 18.68 -3.33
CA TYR A 11 -0.10 17.39 -3.60
C TYR A 11 0.10 16.58 -2.32
N SER A 12 -0.85 16.65 -1.38
CA SER A 12 -0.78 15.90 -0.13
C SER A 12 -1.21 14.44 -0.29
N ALA A 13 -0.70 13.56 0.58
CA ALA A 13 -1.06 12.14 0.61
C ALA A 13 -2.57 11.94 0.82
N LYS A 14 -3.19 12.80 1.64
CA LYS A 14 -4.64 12.81 1.87
C LYS A 14 -5.45 12.95 0.57
N ARG A 15 -4.93 13.69 -0.42
CA ARG A 15 -5.59 13.98 -1.70
C ARG A 15 -5.38 12.90 -2.76
N LEU A 16 -4.52 11.91 -2.54
CA LEU A 16 -4.42 10.75 -3.44
C LEU A 16 -5.75 9.97 -3.45
N PRO A 17 -6.13 9.36 -4.58
CA PRO A 17 -7.39 8.60 -4.70
C PRO A 17 -7.54 7.55 -3.61
N GLN A 18 -8.71 7.51 -2.98
CA GLN A 18 -9.04 6.48 -2.00
C GLN A 18 -9.47 5.18 -2.66
N THR A 19 -9.19 4.08 -1.97
CA THR A 19 -9.66 2.74 -2.33
C THR A 19 -10.22 2.07 -1.07
N ARG A 20 -11.11 1.08 -1.24
CA ARG A 20 -11.69 0.36 -0.09
C ARG A 20 -10.62 -0.25 0.83
N LEU A 21 -9.55 -0.82 0.24
CA LEU A 21 -8.41 -1.35 1.00
C LEU A 21 -7.66 -0.25 1.76
N GLY A 22 -7.35 0.86 1.07
CA GLY A 22 -6.67 2.00 1.70
C GLY A 22 -7.47 2.56 2.89
N SER A 23 -8.76 2.84 2.69
CA SER A 23 -9.64 3.38 3.73
C SER A 23 -9.78 2.41 4.92
N PHE A 24 -9.91 1.11 4.67
CA PHE A 24 -10.00 0.11 5.74
C PHE A 24 -8.75 0.08 6.62
N LEU A 25 -7.56 0.03 5.99
CA LEU A 25 -6.28 0.02 6.70
C LEU A 25 -6.06 1.33 7.47
N GLU A 26 -6.35 2.46 6.82
CA GLU A 26 -6.24 3.80 7.40
C GLU A 26 -7.09 3.95 8.66
N THR A 27 -8.38 3.61 8.60
CA THR A 27 -9.27 3.66 9.77
C THR A 27 -8.74 2.79 10.90
N ARG A 28 -8.30 1.56 10.59
CA ARG A 28 -7.80 0.63 11.60
C ARG A 28 -6.56 1.17 12.33
N VAL A 29 -5.63 1.77 11.60
CA VAL A 29 -4.40 2.36 12.17
C VAL A 29 -4.74 3.60 13.00
N ASN A 30 -5.54 4.52 12.48
CA ASN A 30 -5.91 5.73 13.22
C ASN A 30 -6.72 5.42 14.47
N ASP A 31 -7.62 4.44 14.44
CA ASP A 31 -8.36 4.00 15.62
C ASP A 31 -7.44 3.38 16.68
N PHE A 32 -6.39 2.68 16.25
CA PHE A 32 -5.36 2.19 17.16
C PHE A 32 -4.59 3.34 17.82
N LEU A 33 -4.10 4.31 17.04
CA LEU A 33 -3.36 5.48 17.55
C LEU A 33 -4.19 6.28 18.56
N LYS A 34 -5.48 6.54 18.24
CA LYS A 34 -6.42 7.20 19.15
C LYS A 34 -6.57 6.48 20.48
N ARG A 35 -6.61 5.14 20.48
CA ARG A 35 -6.70 4.34 21.71
C ARG A 35 -5.42 4.35 22.54
N GLN A 36 -4.25 4.51 21.92
CA GLN A 36 -2.97 4.57 22.61
C GLN A 36 -2.68 5.95 23.21
N ALA A 37 -3.46 6.98 22.86
CA ALA A 37 -3.30 8.35 23.36
C ALA A 37 -1.86 8.89 23.24
N LEU A 38 -1.19 8.58 22.13
CA LEU A 38 0.18 9.04 21.87
C LEU A 38 0.14 10.56 21.61
N PRO A 39 0.79 11.39 22.46
CA PRO A 39 0.66 12.85 22.38
C PRO A 39 1.15 13.42 21.04
N ASP A 40 2.13 12.75 20.43
CA ASP A 40 2.85 13.22 19.25
C ASP A 40 2.51 12.44 17.96
N SER A 41 1.47 11.59 17.97
CA SER A 41 1.09 10.84 16.76
C SER A 41 0.30 11.71 15.78
N GLY A 42 0.74 11.78 14.53
CA GLY A 42 0.03 12.42 13.43
C GLY A 42 -1.15 11.60 12.90
N GLU A 43 -1.99 12.22 12.06
CA GLU A 43 -2.98 11.49 11.27
C GLU A 43 -2.23 10.64 10.22
N VAL A 44 -2.56 9.34 10.15
CA VAL A 44 -1.97 8.43 9.16
C VAL A 44 -2.87 8.34 7.93
N PHE A 45 -2.30 8.45 6.73
CA PHE A 45 -2.96 8.20 5.46
C PHE A 45 -2.43 6.94 4.81
N ILE A 46 -3.30 6.05 4.33
CA ILE A 46 -2.89 4.85 3.59
C ILE A 46 -3.47 4.87 2.18
N ARG A 47 -2.60 4.72 1.18
CA ARG A 47 -2.98 4.84 -0.23
C ARG A 47 -2.47 3.66 -1.04
N VAL A 48 -3.39 3.02 -1.77
CA VAL A 48 -3.05 2.06 -2.81
C VAL A 48 -2.80 2.87 -4.08
N VAL A 49 -1.56 2.89 -4.54
CA VAL A 49 -1.11 3.76 -5.65
C VAL A 49 -0.91 2.98 -6.95
N HIS A 50 -0.88 1.65 -6.88
CA HIS A 50 -0.77 0.80 -8.04
C HIS A 50 -1.62 -0.45 -7.88
N VAL A 51 -2.30 -0.84 -8.95
CA VAL A 51 -2.97 -2.14 -9.10
C VAL A 51 -2.79 -2.57 -10.55
N SER A 52 -2.28 -3.77 -10.79
CA SER A 52 -2.23 -4.37 -12.13
C SER A 52 -2.30 -5.90 -12.06
N ASP A 53 -2.79 -6.51 -13.13
CA ASP A 53 -2.77 -7.97 -13.28
C ASP A 53 -1.42 -8.38 -13.89
N LYS A 54 -0.85 -9.46 -13.36
CA LYS A 54 0.45 -10.02 -13.75
C LYS A 54 0.36 -11.54 -13.79
N VAL A 55 1.37 -12.17 -14.36
CA VAL A 55 1.50 -13.62 -14.44
C VAL A 55 2.90 -13.99 -14.00
N VAL A 56 3.04 -15.01 -13.14
CA VAL A 56 4.34 -15.63 -12.84
C VAL A 56 4.46 -16.94 -13.60
N GLU A 57 5.54 -17.08 -14.36
CA GLU A 57 5.84 -18.30 -15.10
C GLU A 57 6.67 -19.27 -14.25
N VAL A 58 6.39 -20.56 -14.38
CA VAL A 58 7.16 -21.61 -13.73
C VAL A 58 8.54 -21.68 -14.38
N LYS A 59 9.58 -21.55 -13.54
CA LYS A 59 10.97 -21.56 -14.00
C LYS A 59 11.38 -22.91 -14.60
N PRO A 60 12.37 -22.96 -15.52
CA PRO A 60 12.66 -24.15 -16.34
C PRO A 60 12.82 -25.47 -15.59
N GLY A 61 13.49 -25.49 -14.44
CA GLY A 61 13.70 -26.72 -13.66
C GLY A 61 12.40 -27.33 -13.12
N MET A 62 11.49 -26.50 -12.63
CA MET A 62 10.17 -26.95 -12.19
C MET A 62 9.26 -27.27 -13.38
N LYS A 63 9.39 -26.49 -14.47
CA LYS A 63 8.62 -26.69 -15.70
C LYS A 63 8.89 -28.08 -16.30
N SER A 64 10.16 -28.43 -16.50
CA SER A 64 10.57 -29.73 -17.03
C SER A 64 10.12 -30.90 -16.16
N ARG A 65 10.03 -30.70 -14.84
CA ARG A 65 9.69 -31.76 -13.90
C ARG A 65 8.18 -31.99 -13.73
N PHE A 66 7.37 -30.93 -13.78
CA PHE A 66 5.95 -31.00 -13.37
C PHE A 66 4.97 -30.36 -14.36
N VAL A 67 5.42 -29.41 -15.17
CA VAL A 67 4.52 -28.76 -16.15
C VAL A 67 4.47 -29.57 -17.43
N ASP A 68 5.62 -30.01 -17.94
CA ASP A 68 5.70 -30.78 -19.18
C ASP A 68 5.06 -32.18 -19.04
N SER A 69 4.95 -32.71 -17.82
CA SER A 69 4.19 -33.93 -17.50
C SER A 69 2.69 -33.69 -17.29
N GLY A 70 2.24 -32.43 -17.26
CA GLY A 70 0.84 -32.05 -17.03
C GLY A 70 0.40 -32.05 -15.56
N GLU A 71 1.31 -32.22 -14.60
CA GLU A 71 1.02 -32.25 -13.15
C GLU A 71 0.82 -30.85 -12.55
N MET A 72 1.29 -29.79 -13.24
CA MET A 72 1.25 -28.41 -12.76
C MET A 72 1.00 -27.43 -13.91
N SER A 73 0.27 -26.34 -13.67
CA SER A 73 0.12 -25.24 -14.62
C SER A 73 1.46 -24.56 -14.92
N GLU A 74 1.65 -24.10 -16.16
CA GLU A 74 2.89 -23.41 -16.58
C GLU A 74 3.04 -22.00 -16.01
N SER A 75 1.94 -21.38 -15.60
CA SER A 75 1.92 -20.03 -15.06
C SER A 75 0.73 -19.80 -14.12
N PHE A 76 0.86 -18.77 -13.29
CA PHE A 76 -0.14 -18.41 -12.29
C PHE A 76 -0.44 -16.91 -12.40
N PRO A 77 -1.66 -16.49 -12.78
CA PRO A 77 -2.05 -15.09 -12.77
C PRO A 77 -2.23 -14.59 -11.34
N TYR A 78 -1.85 -13.35 -11.08
CA TYR A 78 -2.05 -12.67 -9.82
C TYR A 78 -2.28 -11.17 -10.02
N ARG A 79 -2.93 -10.54 -9.06
CA ARG A 79 -3.04 -9.07 -9.00
C ARG A 79 -1.95 -8.53 -8.10
N THR A 80 -1.12 -7.64 -8.62
CA THR A 80 -0.17 -6.90 -7.78
C THR A 80 -0.77 -5.58 -7.31
N LYS A 81 -0.45 -5.19 -6.08
CA LYS A 81 -0.77 -3.86 -5.56
C LYS A 81 0.45 -3.26 -4.88
N ALA A 82 0.59 -1.94 -5.00
CA ALA A 82 1.53 -1.15 -4.20
C ALA A 82 0.74 -0.22 -3.29
N LEU A 83 1.07 -0.22 -2.00
CA LEU A 83 0.48 0.68 -1.03
C LEU A 83 1.54 1.33 -0.16
N PHE A 84 1.27 2.56 0.26
CA PHE A 84 2.14 3.37 1.10
C PHE A 84 1.35 3.98 2.26
N ALA A 85 2.01 4.12 3.41
CA ALA A 85 1.50 4.85 4.55
C ALA A 85 2.28 6.16 4.73
N PHE A 86 1.55 7.22 5.08
CA PHE A 86 2.03 8.57 5.28
C PHE A 86 1.56 9.06 6.64
N GLU A 87 2.38 9.81 7.36
CA GLU A 87 2.00 10.49 8.59
C GLU A 87 2.10 12.00 8.37
N ASP A 88 1.10 12.76 8.82
CA ASP A 88 1.18 14.22 8.87
C ASP A 88 1.97 14.65 10.10
N ILE A 89 3.21 15.10 9.89
CA ILE A 89 4.09 15.62 10.93
C ILE A 89 4.27 17.12 10.70
N ASP A 90 3.70 17.94 11.57
CA ASP A 90 3.75 19.41 11.52
C ASP A 90 3.29 20.00 10.16
N GLY A 91 2.29 19.40 9.52
CA GLY A 91 1.75 19.85 8.22
C GLY A 91 2.57 19.36 7.02
N VAL A 92 3.42 18.34 7.20
CA VAL A 92 4.25 17.72 6.17
C VAL A 92 3.94 16.24 6.11
N ASP A 93 3.56 15.75 4.92
CA ASP A 93 3.37 14.32 4.69
C ASP A 93 4.74 13.60 4.67
N VAL A 94 4.93 12.66 5.58
CA VAL A 94 6.11 11.79 5.63
C VAL A 94 5.71 10.37 5.24
N CYS A 95 6.23 9.86 4.11
CA CYS A 95 6.05 8.47 3.75
C CYS A 95 6.99 7.59 4.59
N PHE A 96 6.42 6.75 5.45
CA PHE A 96 7.19 5.96 6.42
C PHE A 96 7.09 4.44 6.20
N PHE A 97 6.17 3.99 5.35
CA PHE A 97 6.00 2.58 5.05
C PHE A 97 5.55 2.36 3.60
N GLY A 98 6.04 1.28 2.98
CA GLY A 98 5.65 0.85 1.64
C GLY A 98 5.59 -0.67 1.54
N MET A 99 4.57 -1.19 0.85
CA MET A 99 4.37 -2.62 0.68
C MET A 99 3.87 -2.94 -0.73
N HIS A 100 4.45 -3.99 -1.31
CA HIS A 100 3.93 -4.64 -2.52
C HIS A 100 3.38 -6.01 -2.16
N VAL A 101 2.22 -6.36 -2.73
CA VAL A 101 1.58 -7.67 -2.52
C VAL A 101 1.31 -8.37 -3.85
N GLN A 102 1.17 -9.69 -3.77
CA GLN A 102 0.69 -10.55 -4.86
C GLN A 102 -0.56 -11.27 -4.37
N GLU A 103 -1.70 -10.96 -4.97
CA GLU A 103 -2.99 -11.59 -4.65
C GLU A 103 -3.31 -12.63 -5.73
N TYR A 104 -3.21 -13.91 -5.37
CA TYR A 104 -3.67 -15.04 -6.19
C TYR A 104 -5.12 -15.32 -5.78
N GLY A 105 -6.04 -15.19 -6.73
CA GLY A 105 -7.49 -15.32 -6.53
C GLY A 105 -8.07 -16.57 -7.16
#